data_AF-A0A7V0IWM0-F1
#
_entry.id   AF-A0A7V0IWM0-F1
#
_cell.length_a   1.000
_cell.length_b   1.000
_cell.length_c   1.000
_cell.angle_alpha   90.00
_cell.angle_beta   90.00
_cell.angle_gamma   90.00
#
_symmetry.space_group_name_H-M   'P 1'
#
loop_
_entity.id
_entity.type
_entity.pdbx_description
1 polymer ?
#
loop_
_entity_poly.entity_id
_entity_poly.type
_entity_poly.pdbx_seq_one_letter_code
_entity_poly.pdbx_strand_id
1 'polypeptide(L)' 'MATAVATKIENTLKVMLNELKEECLTCIKLTNQLELDNLSEEQIEELLGELTASVTHLNTQSDNIKEEIEQ' A
#
# COMPACT_ATOMS: atom_id res chain seq x y z
N MET A 1 -23.44 -21.67 9.56
CA MET A 1 -23.06 -20.76 8.46
C MET A 1 -22.51 -19.41 8.94
N ALA A 2 -23.09 -18.77 9.96
CA ALA A 2 -22.60 -17.47 10.48
C ALA A 2 -21.12 -17.45 10.92
N THR A 3 -20.61 -18.53 11.53
CA THR A 3 -19.24 -18.62 12.02
C THR A 3 -18.19 -18.62 10.90
N ALA A 4 -18.47 -19.26 9.75
CA ALA A 4 -17.51 -19.33 8.65
C ALA A 4 -17.38 -18.00 7.88
N VAL A 5 -18.46 -17.21 7.85
CA VAL A 5 -18.47 -15.88 7.22
C VAL A 5 -17.68 -14.88 8.08
N ALA A 6 -17.92 -14.87 9.39
CA ALA A 6 -17.18 -14.00 10.32
C ALA A 6 -15.66 -14.28 10.31
N THR A 7 -15.25 -15.55 10.31
CA THR A 7 -13.82 -15.92 10.21
C THR A 7 -13.23 -15.59 8.83
N LYS A 8 -14.03 -15.57 7.76
CA LYS A 8 -13.56 -15.17 6.43
C LYS A 8 -13.33 -13.66 6.35
N ILE A 9 -14.24 -12.85 6.89
CA ILE A 9 -14.10 -11.38 6.97
C ILE A 9 -12.85 -11.01 7.77
N GLU A 10 -12.62 -11.66 8.91
CA GLU A 10 -11.40 -11.46 9.71
C GLU A 10 -10.11 -11.75 8.91
N ASN A 11 -10.11 -12.82 8.11
CA ASN A 11 -8.97 -13.17 7.26
C ASN A 11 -8.79 -12.19 6.09
N THR A 12 -9.87 -11.75 5.45
CA THR A 12 -9.83 -10.75 4.37
C THR A 12 -9.22 -9.44 4.88
N LEU A 13 -9.76 -8.90 5.98
CA LEU A 13 -9.26 -7.64 6.56
C LEU A 13 -7.79 -7.76 6.98
N LYS A 14 -7.39 -8.89 7.53
CA LYS A 14 -5.99 -9.14 7.90
C LYS A 14 -5.06 -9.13 6.69
N VAL A 15 -5.47 -9.73 5.57
CA VAL A 15 -4.71 -9.69 4.31
C VAL A 15 -4.60 -8.25 3.81
N MET A 16 -5.72 -7.53 3.75
CA MET A 16 -5.74 -6.14 3.28
C MET A 16 -4.86 -5.21 4.12
N LEU A 17 -4.85 -5.39 5.45
CA LEU A 17 -3.98 -4.63 6.36
C LEU A 17 -2.49 -4.97 6.16
N ASN A 18 -2.16 -6.23 5.84
CA ASN A 18 -0.79 -6.61 5.51
C ASN A 18 -0.36 -5.98 4.18
N GLU A 19 -1.21 -6.01 3.15
CA GLU A 19 -0.96 -5.36 1.86
C GLU A 19 -0.76 -3.84 2.03
N LEU A 20 -1.60 -3.18 2.83
CA LEU A 20 -1.45 -1.76 3.16
C LEU A 20 -0.09 -1.48 3.82
N LYS A 21 0.33 -2.33 4.76
CA LYS A 21 1.63 -2.20 5.42
C LYS A 21 2.78 -2.37 4.43
N GLU A 22 2.71 -3.35 3.53
CA GLU A 22 3.73 -3.59 2.51
C GLU A 22 3.85 -2.37 1.58
N GLU A 23 2.73 -1.81 1.14
CA GLU A 23 2.74 -0.62 0.29
C GLU A 23 3.29 0.62 1.00
N CYS A 24 3.01 0.81 2.30
CA CYS A 24 3.63 1.86 3.10
C CYS A 24 5.16 1.70 3.17
N LEU A 25 5.66 0.48 3.30
CA LEU A 25 7.10 0.20 3.29
C LEU A 25 7.73 0.49 1.93
N THR A 26 7.00 0.26 0.83
CA THR A 26 7.42 0.66 -0.53
C THR A 26 7.59 2.17 -0.62
N CYS A 27 6.62 2.98 -0.18
CA CYS A 27 6.74 4.43 -0.12
C CYS A 27 7.99 4.90 0.67
N ILE A 28 8.24 4.31 1.85
CA ILE A 28 9.42 4.64 2.67
C ILE A 28 10.71 4.27 1.93
N LYS A 29 10.75 3.12 1.26
CA LYS A 29 11.92 2.69 0.49
C LYS A 29 12.22 3.65 -0.66
N LEU A 30 11.21 4.06 -1.42
CA LEU A 30 11.35 4.96 -2.56
C LEU A 30 11.80 6.35 -2.12
N THR A 31 11.24 6.88 -1.03
CA THR A 31 11.67 8.17 -0.45
C THR A 31 13.10 8.12 0.05
N ASN A 32 13.53 7.04 0.72
CA ASN A 32 14.93 6.85 1.10
C ASN A 32 15.87 6.76 -0.12
N GLN A 33 15.41 6.20 -1.25
CA GLN A 33 16.20 6.14 -2.48
C GLN A 33 16.39 7.52 -3.10
N LEU A 34 15.38 8.40 -3.04
CA LEU A 34 15.46 9.78 -3.51
C LEU A 34 16.48 10.64 -2.74
N GLU A 35 16.88 10.23 -1.54
CA GLU A 35 17.90 10.92 -0.73
C GLU A 35 19.34 10.60 -1.16
N LEU A 36 19.56 9.73 -2.15
CA LEU A 36 20.90 9.37 -2.61
C LEU A 36 21.51 10.48 -3.48
N ASP A 37 22.73 10.92 -3.14
CA ASP A 37 23.43 12.05 -3.77
C ASP A 37 23.83 11.86 -5.27
N ASN A 38 23.58 10.69 -5.86
CA ASN A 38 24.10 10.32 -7.20
C ASN A 38 23.05 9.73 -8.14
N LEU A 39 21.78 10.12 -8.00
CA LEU A 39 20.74 9.69 -8.95
C LEU A 39 20.85 10.47 -10.27
N SER A 40 20.67 9.78 -11.38
CA SER A 40 20.43 10.43 -12.67
C SER A 40 19.02 11.03 -12.71
N GLU A 41 18.79 11.97 -13.63
CA GLU A 41 17.46 12.54 -13.88
C GLU A 41 16.42 11.44 -14.20
N GLU A 42 16.78 10.47 -15.03
CA GLU A 42 15.94 9.31 -15.37
C GLU A 42 15.58 8.47 -14.13
N GLN A 43 16.54 8.23 -13.24
CA GLN A 43 16.28 7.50 -11.98
C GLN A 43 15.37 8.28 -11.03
N ILE A 44 15.51 9.61 -10.99
CA ILE A 44 14.62 10.47 -10.20
C ILE A 44 13.19 10.39 -10.75
N GLU A 45 13.02 10.51 -12.07
CA GLU A 45 11.71 10.41 -12.72
C GLU A 45 11.06 9.05 -12.48
N GLU A 46 11.81 7.95 -12.59
CA GLU A 46 11.34 6.59 -12.31
C GLU A 46 10.88 6.46 -10.85
N LEU A 47 11.71 6.86 -9.89
CA LEU A 47 11.39 6.79 -8.46
C LEU A 47 10.16 7.64 -8.10
N LEU A 48 10.02 8.84 -8.69
CA LEU A 48 8.85 9.69 -8.48
C LEU A 48 7.58 9.10 -9.12
N GLY A 49 7.72 8.45 -10.28
CA GLY A 49 6.65 7.71 -10.93
C GLY A 49 6.16 6.53 -10.08
N GLU A 50 7.08 5.72 -9.60
CA GLU A 50 6.79 4.60 -8.68
C GLU A 50 6.16 5.09 -7.37
N LEU A 51 6.67 6.18 -6.80
CA LEU A 51 6.11 6.76 -5.57
C LEU A 51 4.67 7.24 -5.79
N THR A 52 4.39 7.85 -6.94
CA THR A 52 3.04 8.30 -7.30
C THR A 52 2.07 7.12 -7.44
N ALA A 53 2.52 6.03 -8.06
CA ALA A 53 1.73 4.80 -8.16
C ALA A 53 1.48 4.18 -6.78
N SER A 54 2.50 4.10 -5.92
CA SER A 54 2.41 3.57 -4.57
C SER A 54 1.43 4.36 -3.70
N VAL A 55 1.49 5.69 -3.71
CA VAL A 55 0.54 6.56 -2.99
C VAL A 55 -0.89 6.41 -3.53
N THR A 56 -1.05 6.25 -4.85
CA THR A 56 -2.37 6.00 -5.45
C THR A 56 -2.95 4.66 -4.99
N HIS A 57 -2.11 3.64 -4.90
CA HIS A 57 -2.49 2.32 -4.39
C HIS A 57 -2.89 2.39 -2.91
N LEU A 58 -2.13 3.11 -2.08
CA LEU A 58 -2.45 3.33 -0.66
C LEU A 58 -3.82 3.98 -0.46
N ASN A 59 -4.15 5.00 -1.26
CA ASN A 59 -5.47 5.65 -1.18
C ASN A 59 -6.59 4.66 -1.49
N THR A 60 -6.47 3.93 -2.60
CA THR A 60 -7.45 2.92 -3.01
C THR A 60 -7.61 1.82 -1.95
N GLN A 61 -6.50 1.32 -1.41
CA GLN A 61 -6.53 0.28 -0.38
C GLN A 61 -7.15 0.77 0.93
N SER A 62 -6.94 2.03 1.29
CA SER A 62 -7.56 2.64 2.47
C SER A 62 -9.08 2.70 2.35
N ASP A 63 -9.60 3.06 1.17
CA ASP A 63 -11.04 3.06 0.89
C ASP A 63 -11.61 1.63 0.96
N ASN A 64 -10.95 0.66 0.34
CA ASN A 64 -11.38 -0.75 0.38
C ASN A 64 -11.43 -1.30 1.81
N ILE A 65 -10.42 -1.00 2.64
CA ILE A 65 -10.38 -1.42 4.05
C ILE A 65 -11.55 -0.81 4.83
N LYS A 66 -11.86 0.46 4.58
CA LYS A 66 -12.99 1.13 5.22
C LYS A 66 -14.31 0.44 4.85
N GLU A 67 -14.51 0.14 3.57
CA GLU A 67 -15.70 -0.59 3.10
C GLU A 67 -15.81 -1.98 3.75
N GLU A 68 -14.70 -2.72 3.90
CA GLU A 68 -14.70 -4.03 4.55
C GLU A 68 -15.00 -3.96 6.05
N ILE A 69 -14.60 -2.87 6.73
CA ILE A 69 -14.91 -2.64 8.15
C ILE A 69 -16.39 -2.25 8.36
N GLU A 70 -16.97 -1.54 7.40
CA GLU A 70 -18.35 -1.02 7.48
C GLU A 70 -19.42 -2.04 7.02
N GLN A 71 -19.02 -3.20 6.47
CA GLN A 71 -19.89 -4.32 6.08
C GLN A 71 -20.44 -5.13 7.27
#